data_AF-A0A960E8Q7-F1
#
_entry.id   AF-A0A960E8Q7-F1
#
_cell.length_a   1.000
_cell.length_b   1.000
_cell.length_c   1.000
_cell.angle_alpha   90.00
_cell.angle_beta   90.00
_cell.angle_gamma   90.00
#
_symmetry.space_group_name_H-M   'P 1'
#
loop_
_entity.id
_entity.type
_entity.pdbx_description
1 polymer ?
#
loop_
_entity_poly.entity_id
_entity_poly.type
_entity_poly.pdbx_seq_one_letter_code
_entity_poly.pdbx_strand_id
1 'polypeptide(L)'
;IAAIALLGGFPGTPGSTYAEFFPIVDGVMAFPGWEPFAGPDSDDLDESMRAVIADAAVPVAAGVATAVVELHDDRRYDVPVTVICPEFGPSDVQEWIDAGDLPELASSNALRLVDLDSGHWPMFSAPVELAAVIDRIAVS
;
A
#
# COMPACT_ATOMS: atom_id res chain seq x y z
N ILE A 1 20.66 -4.34 -8.39
CA ILE A 1 20.02 -3.09 -7.95
C ILE A 1 19.00 -3.50 -6.90
N ALA A 2 18.93 -2.83 -5.75
CA ALA A 2 17.81 -3.00 -4.82
C ALA A 2 16.78 -1.92 -5.16
N ALA A 3 15.54 -2.32 -5.41
CA ALA A 3 14.42 -1.44 -5.72
C ALA A 3 13.22 -1.81 -4.83
N ILE A 4 12.33 -0.85 -4.60
CA ILE A 4 11.12 -1.03 -3.80
C ILE A 4 9.92 -1.01 -4.74
N ALA A 5 9.01 -1.97 -4.57
CA ALA A 5 7.67 -1.93 -5.13
C ALA A 5 6.67 -1.73 -3.98
N LEU A 6 5.90 -0.65 -4.04
CA LEU A 6 4.81 -0.35 -3.12
C LEU A 6 3.50 -0.66 -3.81
N LEU A 7 2.70 -1.57 -3.26
CA LEU A 7 1.42 -1.98 -3.84
C LEU A 7 0.29 -1.39 -3.03
N GLY A 8 -0.58 -0.57 -3.64
CA GLY A 8 -1.77 -0.02 -2.97
C GLY A 8 -1.46 0.79 -1.71
N GLY A 9 -0.26 1.38 -1.62
CA GLY A 9 0.19 2.04 -0.40
C GLY A 9 1.48 2.83 -0.58
N PHE A 10 1.82 3.61 0.44
CA PHE A 10 2.90 4.59 0.40
C PHE A 10 3.72 4.57 1.70
N PRO A 11 4.96 5.11 1.70
CA PRO A 11 5.75 5.21 2.92
C PRO A 11 5.10 6.17 3.91
N GLY A 12 5.15 5.84 5.21
CA GLY A 12 4.73 6.75 6.27
C GLY A 12 5.66 7.94 6.42
N THR A 13 5.12 9.04 6.95
CA THR A 13 5.87 10.29 7.17
C THR A 13 6.60 10.24 8.51
N PRO A 14 7.86 10.71 8.61
CA PRO A 14 8.57 10.77 9.90
C PRO A 14 7.73 11.45 11.00
N GLY A 15 7.63 10.79 12.16
CA GLY A 15 6.84 11.26 13.30
C GLY A 15 5.35 10.88 13.26
N SER A 16 4.82 10.32 12.16
CA SER A 16 3.47 9.74 12.15
C SER A 16 3.44 8.35 12.79
N THR A 17 2.25 7.90 13.20
CA THR A 17 2.04 6.48 13.50
C THR A 17 2.08 5.66 12.21
N TYR A 18 2.47 4.39 12.30
CA TYR A 18 2.70 3.52 11.16
C TYR A 18 1.41 3.11 10.44
N ALA A 19 0.43 2.58 11.19
CA ALA A 19 -0.78 1.98 10.61
C ALA A 19 -1.96 1.97 11.59
N GLU A 20 -2.17 3.04 12.37
CA GLU A 20 -3.29 3.17 13.30
C GLU A 20 -4.59 3.56 12.57
N PHE A 21 -5.03 2.72 11.63
CA PHE A 21 -6.18 2.99 10.76
C PHE A 21 -7.54 2.64 11.38
N PHE A 22 -7.57 1.62 12.24
CA PHE A 22 -8.79 1.12 12.88
C PHE A 22 -8.61 1.00 14.39
N PRO A 23 -9.72 0.91 15.16
CA PRO A 23 -9.65 0.81 16.61
C PRO A 23 -8.84 -0.40 17.08
N ILE A 24 -7.96 -0.17 18.06
CA ILE A 24 -7.23 -1.22 18.76
C ILE A 24 -8.08 -1.71 19.94
N VAL A 25 -8.37 -3.01 19.97
CA VAL A 25 -9.12 -3.68 21.03
C VAL A 25 -8.31 -4.87 21.53
N ASP A 26 -8.19 -5.02 22.84
CA ASP A 26 -7.42 -6.10 23.48
C ASP A 26 -5.98 -6.25 22.97
N GLY A 27 -5.35 -5.11 22.61
CA GLY A 27 -3.95 -5.04 22.20
C GLY A 27 -3.66 -5.35 20.73
N VAL A 28 -4.70 -5.51 19.90
CA VAL A 28 -4.55 -5.71 18.44
C VAL A 28 -5.54 -4.86 17.65
N MET A 29 -5.15 -4.49 16.42
CA MET A 29 -6.03 -3.95 15.40
C MET A 29 -6.48 -5.11 14.51
N ALA A 30 -7.73 -5.55 14.69
CA ALA A 30 -8.31 -6.63 13.90
C ALA A 30 -8.80 -6.13 12.53
N PHE A 31 -9.07 -7.07 11.61
CA PHE A 31 -9.79 -6.74 10.37
C PHE A 31 -11.16 -6.14 10.71
N PRO A 32 -11.50 -4.94 10.22
CA PRO A 32 -12.71 -4.22 10.63
C PRO A 32 -14.00 -4.75 9.98
N GLY A 33 -13.89 -5.76 9.09
CA GLY A 33 -14.93 -6.15 8.16
C GLY A 33 -14.80 -5.41 6.82
N TRP A 34 -15.72 -5.69 5.90
CA TRP A 34 -15.64 -5.23 4.51
C TRP A 34 -16.21 -3.83 4.26
N GLU A 35 -16.98 -3.27 5.21
CA GLU A 35 -17.66 -1.99 5.01
C GLU A 35 -16.69 -0.82 4.77
N PRO A 36 -15.56 -0.68 5.49
CA PRO A 36 -14.59 0.39 5.23
C PRO A 36 -13.89 0.31 3.87
N PHE A 37 -13.99 -0.83 3.18
CA PHE A 37 -13.34 -1.09 1.90
C PHE A 37 -14.36 -1.20 0.75
N ALA A 38 -15.60 -0.75 0.95
CA ALA A 38 -16.62 -0.81 -0.10
C ALA A 38 -16.28 0.16 -1.25
N GLY A 39 -16.51 -0.27 -2.49
CA GLY A 39 -16.15 0.50 -3.69
C GLY A 39 -14.86 -0.02 -4.34
N PRO A 40 -14.04 0.85 -4.96
CA PRO A 40 -12.88 0.45 -5.76
C PRO A 40 -11.94 -0.54 -5.07
N ASP A 41 -11.77 -0.45 -3.74
CA ASP A 41 -10.93 -1.38 -2.98
C ASP A 41 -11.39 -2.84 -3.06
N SER A 42 -12.70 -3.12 -3.16
CA SER A 42 -13.25 -4.48 -3.05
C SER A 42 -14.29 -4.87 -4.11
N ASP A 43 -14.64 -3.98 -5.04
CA ASP A 43 -15.66 -4.24 -6.07
C ASP A 43 -15.30 -5.42 -7.00
N ASP A 44 -14.01 -5.76 -7.10
CA ASP A 44 -13.49 -6.91 -7.85
C ASP A 44 -13.48 -8.22 -7.05
N LEU A 45 -13.85 -8.19 -5.76
CA LEU A 45 -13.89 -9.36 -4.88
C LEU A 45 -15.32 -9.89 -4.73
N ASP A 46 -15.53 -11.14 -5.16
CA ASP A 46 -16.76 -11.86 -4.83
C ASP A 46 -16.80 -12.30 -3.35
N GLU A 47 -17.98 -12.74 -2.89
CA GLU A 47 -18.19 -13.14 -1.50
C GLU A 47 -17.26 -14.29 -1.06
N SER A 48 -16.90 -15.19 -1.97
CA SER A 48 -16.01 -16.30 -1.66
C SER A 48 -14.58 -15.83 -1.42
N MET A 49 -14.10 -14.90 -2.25
CA MET A 49 -12.79 -14.29 -2.11
C MET A 49 -12.72 -13.43 -0.84
N ARG A 50 -13.77 -12.66 -0.56
CA ARG A 50 -13.92 -11.87 0.67
C ARG A 50 -13.85 -12.76 1.91
N ALA A 51 -14.48 -13.93 1.89
CA ALA A 51 -14.39 -14.89 2.97
C ALA A 51 -12.96 -15.44 3.16
N VAL A 52 -12.27 -15.77 2.05
CA VAL A 52 -10.87 -16.26 2.08
C VAL A 52 -9.93 -15.21 2.66
N ILE A 53 -10.03 -13.95 2.21
CA ILE A 53 -9.17 -12.86 2.69
C ILE A 53 -9.44 -12.58 4.18
N ALA A 54 -10.71 -12.54 4.58
CA ALA A 54 -11.08 -12.31 5.98
C ALA A 54 -10.60 -13.43 6.93
N ASP A 55 -10.65 -14.69 6.49
CA ASP A 55 -10.13 -15.83 7.27
C ASP A 55 -8.60 -15.81 7.39
N ALA A 56 -7.92 -15.33 6.34
CA ALA A 56 -6.46 -15.19 6.33
C ALA A 56 -5.95 -13.93 7.05
N ALA A 57 -6.83 -12.99 7.44
CA ALA A 57 -6.43 -11.72 8.01
C ALA A 57 -5.82 -11.90 9.42
N VAL A 58 -4.55 -11.51 9.57
CA VAL A 58 -3.85 -11.55 10.85
C VAL A 58 -3.97 -10.19 11.55
N PRO A 59 -4.50 -10.12 12.78
CA PRO A 59 -4.57 -8.87 13.53
C PRO A 59 -3.19 -8.24 13.72
N VAL A 60 -3.10 -6.93 13.51
CA VAL A 60 -1.85 -6.17 13.69
C VAL A 60 -1.68 -5.87 15.17
N ALA A 61 -0.51 -6.19 15.75
CA ALA A 61 -0.22 -5.87 17.15
C ALA A 61 -0.26 -4.35 17.38
N ALA A 62 -0.82 -3.90 18.51
CA ALA A 62 -0.95 -2.47 18.82
C ALA A 62 0.39 -1.72 18.71
N GLY A 63 1.47 -2.30 19.23
CA GLY A 63 2.80 -1.70 19.16
C GLY A 63 3.36 -1.54 17.75
N VAL A 64 2.87 -2.31 16.76
CA VAL A 64 3.21 -2.12 15.34
C VAL A 64 2.34 -1.01 14.75
N ALA A 65 1.02 -1.05 14.96
CA ALA A 65 0.09 -0.07 14.42
C ALA A 65 0.43 1.36 14.91
N THR A 66 0.77 1.52 16.18
CA THR A 66 1.08 2.82 16.81
C THR A 66 2.59 3.13 16.82
N ALA A 67 3.44 2.32 16.18
CA ALA A 67 4.86 2.62 16.09
C ALA A 67 5.05 3.97 15.40
N VAL A 68 5.92 4.82 15.94
CA VAL A 68 6.28 6.08 15.29
C VAL A 68 7.27 5.78 14.17
N VAL A 69 6.96 6.29 12.98
CA VAL A 69 7.84 6.14 11.81
C VAL A 69 9.07 7.03 12.00
N GLU A 70 10.25 6.42 11.98
CA GLU A 70 11.54 7.10 12.07
C GLU A 70 12.38 6.79 10.82
N LEU A 71 12.70 7.83 10.03
CA LEU A 71 13.54 7.73 8.83
C LEU A 71 14.71 8.69 8.99
N HIS A 72 15.93 8.17 9.07
CA HIS A 72 17.12 8.95 9.46
C HIS A 72 18.16 9.11 8.35
N ASP A 73 18.11 8.28 7.31
CA ASP A 73 19.12 8.24 6.26
C ASP A 73 18.54 8.77 4.95
N ASP A 74 19.03 9.92 4.51
CA ASP A 74 18.55 10.57 3.28
C ASP A 74 18.98 9.83 2.01
N ARG A 75 19.94 8.89 2.09
CA ARG A 75 20.25 7.98 0.96
C ARG A 75 19.05 7.13 0.55
N ARG A 76 18.00 7.04 1.37
CA ARG A 76 16.74 6.38 1.00
C ARG A 76 16.08 7.02 -0.23
N TYR A 77 16.27 8.32 -0.46
CA TYR A 77 15.72 9.01 -1.62
C TYR A 77 16.36 8.59 -2.95
N ASP A 78 17.54 7.96 -2.89
CA ASP A 78 18.24 7.41 -4.05
C ASP A 78 17.83 5.96 -4.36
N VAL A 79 17.04 5.32 -3.49
CA VAL A 79 16.51 3.98 -3.76
C VAL A 79 15.38 4.09 -4.79
N PRO A 80 15.46 3.40 -5.95
CA PRO A 80 14.36 3.40 -6.90
C PRO A 80 13.07 2.86 -6.27
N VAL A 81 11.98 3.63 -6.40
CA VAL A 81 10.65 3.28 -5.89
C VAL A 81 9.67 3.21 -7.04
N THR A 82 8.94 2.09 -7.14
CA THR A 82 7.77 1.99 -8.00
C THR A 82 6.52 1.86 -7.15
N VAL A 83 5.54 2.74 -7.35
CA VAL A 83 4.18 2.57 -6.84
C VAL A 83 3.36 1.82 -7.88
N ILE A 84 2.76 0.71 -7.48
CA ILE A 84 1.76 -0.05 -8.23
C ILE A 84 0.40 0.43 -7.71
N CYS A 85 -0.38 1.05 -8.60
CA CYS A 85 -1.61 1.76 -8.31
C CYS A 85 -2.78 0.84 -8.72
N PRO A 86 -3.47 0.19 -7.76
CA PRO A 86 -4.54 -0.75 -8.06
C PRO A 86 -5.89 -0.03 -8.15
N GLU A 87 -6.47 0.27 -6.98
CA GLU A 87 -7.77 0.90 -6.77
C GLU A 87 -7.77 2.43 -7.05
N PHE A 88 -6.59 2.99 -7.27
CA PHE A 88 -6.33 4.37 -7.66
C PHE A 88 -5.33 4.37 -8.82
N GLY A 89 -5.30 5.47 -9.58
CA GLY A 89 -4.43 5.61 -10.75
C GLY A 89 -3.14 6.40 -10.46
N PRO A 90 -2.15 6.35 -11.38
CA PRO A 90 -0.96 7.21 -11.31
C PRO A 90 -1.24 8.71 -11.21
N SER A 91 -2.34 9.19 -11.80
CA SER A 91 -2.75 10.60 -11.70
C SER A 91 -3.12 10.98 -10.27
N ASP A 92 -3.81 10.10 -9.54
CA ASP A 92 -4.22 10.37 -8.17
C ASP A 92 -3.00 10.50 -7.26
N VAL A 93 -2.00 9.61 -7.44
CA VAL A 93 -0.73 9.69 -6.72
C VAL A 93 0.01 10.99 -7.01
N GLN A 94 0.02 11.44 -8.27
CA GLN A 94 0.64 12.71 -8.64
C GLN A 94 -0.09 13.90 -8.00
N GLU A 95 -1.43 13.88 -7.98
CA GLU A 95 -2.23 14.92 -7.33
C GLU A 95 -1.95 14.98 -5.81
N TRP A 96 -1.82 13.84 -5.14
CA TRP A 96 -1.47 13.78 -3.71
C TRP A 96 -0.05 14.26 -3.44
N ILE A 97 0.90 13.99 -4.34
CA ILE A 97 2.26 14.54 -4.27
C ILE A 97 2.22 16.07 -4.40
N ASP A 98 1.49 16.59 -5.39
CA ASP A 98 1.40 18.03 -5.66
C ASP A 98 0.67 18.77 -4.52
N ALA A 99 -0.27 18.10 -3.85
CA ALA A 99 -0.96 18.58 -2.65
C ALA A 99 -0.08 18.56 -1.38
N GLY A 100 1.03 17.82 -1.39
CA GLY A 100 1.94 17.68 -0.26
C GLY A 100 1.59 16.54 0.71
N ASP A 101 0.67 15.65 0.34
CA ASP A 101 0.20 14.55 1.18
C ASP A 101 1.22 13.40 1.24
N LEU A 102 2.09 13.27 0.22
CA LEU A 102 3.06 12.20 0.08
C LEU A 102 4.52 12.73 0.05
N PRO A 103 5.02 13.34 1.14
CA PRO A 103 6.32 14.02 1.17
C PRO A 103 7.52 13.09 0.92
N GLU A 104 7.44 11.82 1.33
CA GLU A 104 8.51 10.84 1.08
C GLU A 104 8.60 10.46 -0.41
N LEU A 105 7.47 10.35 -1.12
CA LEU A 105 7.49 10.12 -2.56
C LEU A 105 7.92 11.37 -3.33
N ALA A 106 7.46 12.55 -2.90
CA ALA A 106 7.85 13.83 -3.48
C ALA A 106 9.37 14.06 -3.43
N SER A 107 10.04 13.50 -2.42
CA SER A 107 11.49 13.62 -2.21
C SER A 107 12.31 12.54 -2.93
N SER A 108 11.67 11.55 -3.58
CA SER A 108 12.37 10.47 -4.29
C SER A 108 13.04 10.95 -5.57
N ASN A 109 14.30 10.57 -5.77
CA ASN A 109 15.06 10.87 -6.99
C ASN A 109 14.77 9.89 -8.14
N ALA A 110 14.04 8.81 -7.88
CA ALA A 110 13.78 7.73 -8.82
C ALA A 110 12.40 7.09 -8.60
N LEU A 111 11.35 7.91 -8.66
CA LEU A 111 9.96 7.49 -8.56
C LEU A 111 9.40 7.03 -9.91
N ARG A 112 8.70 5.89 -9.91
CA ARG A 112 7.87 5.41 -11.01
C ARG A 112 6.47 5.11 -10.51
N LEU A 113 5.47 5.42 -11.32
CA LEU A 113 4.07 5.09 -11.06
C LEU A 113 3.61 4.12 -12.15
N VAL A 114 3.01 3.01 -11.75
CA VAL A 114 2.51 1.96 -12.64
C VAL A 114 1.07 1.67 -12.28
N ASP A 115 0.21 1.70 -13.28
CA ASP A 115 -1.20 1.36 -13.17
C ASP A 115 -1.42 -0.16 -13.17
N LEU A 116 -2.39 -0.63 -12.40
CA LEU A 116 -2.87 -2.02 -12.37
C LEU A 116 -4.38 -2.02 -12.11
N ASP A 117 -5.19 -2.01 -13.18
CA ASP A 117 -6.66 -2.04 -13.10
C ASP A 117 -7.20 -3.24 -12.28
N SER A 118 -7.39 -3.03 -10.98
CA SER A 118 -7.78 -4.03 -9.97
C SER A 118 -8.21 -3.33 -8.67
N GLY A 119 -8.80 -4.08 -7.73
CA GLY A 119 -9.03 -3.60 -6.36
C GLY A 119 -7.77 -3.70 -5.49
N HIS A 120 -7.92 -3.45 -4.18
CA HIS A 120 -6.81 -3.30 -3.24
C HIS A 120 -6.03 -4.60 -2.96
N TRP A 121 -6.62 -5.76 -3.29
CA TRP A 121 -6.01 -7.08 -3.08
C TRP A 121 -5.70 -7.84 -4.38
N PRO A 122 -4.88 -7.29 -5.30
CA PRO A 122 -4.62 -7.93 -6.59
C PRO A 122 -3.84 -9.24 -6.46
N MET A 123 -3.20 -9.52 -5.32
CA MET A 123 -2.63 -10.84 -5.05
C MET A 123 -3.69 -11.96 -4.96
N PHE A 124 -4.97 -11.61 -4.83
CA PHE A 124 -6.11 -12.53 -4.88
C PHE A 124 -6.91 -12.38 -6.18
N SER A 125 -7.28 -11.16 -6.57
CA SER A 125 -8.17 -10.91 -7.71
C SER A 125 -7.47 -10.93 -9.07
N ALA A 126 -6.23 -10.43 -9.15
CA ALA A 126 -5.45 -10.28 -10.39
C ALA A 126 -3.99 -10.75 -10.24
N PRO A 127 -3.73 -11.98 -9.73
CA PRO A 127 -2.38 -12.40 -9.34
C PRO A 127 -1.42 -12.54 -10.53
N VAL A 128 -1.92 -12.84 -11.73
CA VAL A 128 -1.09 -12.99 -12.94
C VAL A 128 -0.62 -11.62 -13.42
N GLU A 129 -1.53 -10.65 -13.44
CA GLU A 129 -1.29 -9.26 -13.82
C GLU A 129 -0.31 -8.60 -12.84
N LEU A 130 -0.52 -8.78 -11.54
CA LEU A 130 0.41 -8.30 -10.50
C LEU A 130 1.80 -8.91 -10.68
N ALA A 131 1.91 -10.22 -10.90
CA ALA A 131 3.20 -10.88 -11.11
C ALA A 131 3.94 -10.33 -12.34
N ALA A 132 3.23 -10.05 -13.43
CA ALA A 132 3.80 -9.43 -14.63
C ALA A 132 4.28 -7.98 -14.38
N VAL A 133 3.59 -7.22 -13.53
CA VAL A 133 4.07 -5.90 -13.10
C VAL A 133 5.35 -6.02 -12.28
N ILE A 134 5.39 -6.91 -11.30
CA ILE A 134 6.56 -7.13 -10.44
C ILE A 134 7.77 -7.60 -11.26
N ASP A 135 7.58 -8.52 -12.20
CA ASP A 135 8.66 -8.99 -13.09
C ASP A 135 9.27 -7.84 -13.90
N ARG A 136 8.43 -6.97 -14.48
CA ARG A 136 8.89 -5.78 -15.22
C ARG A 136 9.66 -4.79 -14.33
N ILE A 137 9.31 -4.66 -13.06
CA ILE A 137 10.03 -3.82 -12.09
C ILE A 137 11.39 -4.43 -11.75
N ALA A 138 11.46 -5.77 -11.60
CA ALA A 138 12.68 -6.46 -11.20
C ALA A 138 13.79 -6.42 -12.27
N VAL A 139 13.43 -6.29 -13.55
CA VAL A 139 14.36 -6.31 -14.69
C VAL A 139 14.69 -4.94 -15.26
N SER A 140 14.10 -3.86 -14.72
CA SER A 140 14.36 -2.48 -15.13
C SER A 140 15.48 -1.82 -14.35
#